data_AF-Q6KID1-F1
#
_entry.id   AF-Q6KID1-F1
#
_cell.length_a   1.000
_cell.length_b   1.000
_cell.length_c   1.000
_cell.angle_alpha   90.00
_cell.angle_beta   90.00
_cell.angle_gamma   90.00
#
_symmetry.space_group_name_H-M   'P 1'
#
loop_
_entity.id
_entity.type
_entity.pdbx_description
1 polymer ?
#
loop_
_entity_poly.entity_id
_entity_poly.type
_entity_poly.pdbx_seq_one_letter_code
_entity_poly.pdbx_strand_id
1 'polypeptide(L)' 'MIKYVVNHDGKWAVKNANAEKVTKVCDTQKEAIDYAKSLDNTSAIMIQGRDGKFRKG' A
#
# COMPACT_ATOMS: atom_id res chain seq x y z
N MET A 1 3.64 5.44 11.50
CA MET A 1 4.15 4.28 10.74
C MET A 1 3.93 4.48 9.24
N ILE A 2 4.86 4.04 8.40
CA ILE A 2 4.73 4.14 6.94
C ILE A 2 3.94 2.92 6.42
N LYS A 3 2.98 3.17 5.53
CA LYS A 3 2.19 2.14 4.84
C LYS A 3 2.62 2.05 3.38
N TYR A 4 2.81 0.83 2.89
CA TYR A 4 3.10 0.56 1.49
C TYR A 4 1.85 0.00 0.80
N VAL A 5 1.46 0.64 -0.29
CA VAL A 5 0.44 0.15 -1.23
C VAL A 5 1.19 -0.46 -2.41
N VAL A 6 1.16 -1.79 -2.51
CA VAL A 6 1.93 -2.57 -3.49
C VAL A 6 1.03 -3.33 -4.45
N ASN A 7 1.49 -3.55 -5.68
CA ASN A 7 0.80 -4.45 -6.60
C ASN A 7 0.95 -5.89 -6.09
N HIS A 8 -0.14 -6.65 -6.14
CA HIS A 8 -0.19 -8.03 -5.68
C HIS A 8 -1.05 -8.84 -6.65
N ASP A 9 -0.41 -9.49 -7.63
CA ASP A 9 -1.05 -10.40 -8.59
C ASP A 9 -2.32 -9.84 -9.24
N GLY A 10 -2.23 -8.61 -9.77
CA GLY A 10 -3.37 -7.92 -10.40
C GLY A 10 -4.31 -7.20 -9.43
N LYS A 11 -4.05 -7.31 -8.12
CA LYS A 11 -4.72 -6.60 -7.03
C LYS A 11 -3.76 -5.64 -6.34
N TRP A 12 -4.20 -5.03 -5.24
CA TRP A 12 -3.45 -4.06 -4.47
C TRP A 12 -3.39 -4.44 -3.00
N ALA A 13 -2.20 -4.55 -2.43
CA ALA A 13 -2.03 -4.90 -1.03
C ALA A 13 -1.49 -3.72 -0.22
N VAL A 14 -2.00 -3.56 1.00
CA VAL A 14 -1.47 -2.65 2.01
C VAL A 14 -0.61 -3.44 2.97
N LYS A 15 0.63 -3.02 3.19
CA LYS A 15 1.54 -3.60 4.19
C LYS A 15 2.28 -2.52 4.96
N ASN A 16 2.78 -2.85 6.14
CA ASN A 16 3.64 -1.93 6.89
C ASN A 16 5.04 -1.89 6.27
N ALA A 17 5.74 -0.78 6.48
CA ALA A 17 7.18 -0.74 6.25
C ALA A 17 7.89 -1.84 7.03
N ASN A 18 8.71 -2.63 6.35
CA ASN A 18 9.45 -3.80 6.88
C ASN A 18 8.58 -4.98 7.34
N ALA A 19 7.28 -5.02 7.04
CA ALA A 19 6.48 -6.21 7.28
C ALA A 19 6.59 -7.20 6.12
N GLU A 20 6.81 -8.46 6.47
CA GLU A 20 6.73 -9.59 5.54
C GLU A 20 5.27 -9.92 5.17
N LYS A 21 4.33 -9.64 6.08
CA LYS A 21 2.90 -9.91 5.90
C LYS A 21 2.15 -8.68 5.38
N VAL A 22 1.26 -8.92 4.43
CA VAL A 22 0.26 -7.94 3.99
C VAL A 22 -0.82 -7.78 5.05
N THR A 23 -1.23 -6.54 5.29
CA THR A 23 -2.31 -6.20 6.22
C THR A 23 -3.68 -6.42 5.57
N LYS A 24 -3.82 -6.03 4.30
CA LYS A 24 -5.06 -6.15 3.55
C LYS A 24 -4.77 -6.23 2.05
N VAL A 25 -5.58 -6.98 1.31
CA VAL A 25 -5.63 -6.96 -0.15
C VAL A 25 -6.96 -6.33 -0.58
N CYS A 26 -6.90 -5.46 -1.57
CA CYS A 26 -7.97 -4.68 -2.18
C CYS A 26 -7.95 -4.91 -3.69
N ASP A 27 -9.09 -4.74 -4.36
CA ASP A 27 -9.15 -4.97 -5.80
C ASP A 27 -8.58 -3.77 -6.58
N THR A 28 -8.69 -2.56 -6.03
CA THR A 28 -8.16 -1.35 -6.67
C THR A 28 -7.10 -0.63 -5.84
N GLN A 29 -6.22 0.12 -6.53
CA GLN A 29 -5.21 0.96 -5.90
C GLN A 29 -5.85 2.03 -5.00
N LYS A 30 -6.98 2.57 -5.45
CA LYS A 30 -7.73 3.60 -4.74
C LYS A 30 -8.22 3.07 -3.39
N GLU A 31 -8.86 1.91 -3.37
CA GLU A 31 -9.31 1.28 -2.11
C GLU A 31 -8.16 0.99 -1.16
N ALA A 32 -7.02 0.51 -1.69
CA ALA A 32 -5.83 0.27 -0.86
C ALA A 32 -5.30 1.57 -0.24
N ILE A 33 -5.30 2.68 -0.98
CA ILE A 33 -4.92 4.00 -0.48
C ILE A 33 -5.91 4.48 0.57
N ASP A 34 -7.21 4.37 0.31
CA ASP A 34 -8.26 4.82 1.24
C ASP A 34 -8.22 4.01 2.54
N TYR A 35 -8.02 2.69 2.46
CA TYR A 35 -7.78 1.84 3.62
C TYR A 35 -6.49 2.24 4.37
N ALA A 36 -5.39 2.51 3.66
CA ALA A 36 -4.15 2.95 4.31
C ALA A 36 -4.33 4.31 5.02
N LYS A 37 -5.16 5.22 4.49
CA LYS A 37 -5.52 6.49 5.13
C LYS A 37 -6.42 6.32 6.34
N SER A 38 -7.31 5.33 6.34
CA SER A 38 -8.21 5.07 7.46
C SER A 38 -7.54 4.42 8.66
N LEU A 39 -6.29 3.94 8.52
CA LEU A 39 -5.55 3.32 9.62
C LEU A 39 -4.95 4.38 10.54
N ASP A 40 -5.27 4.27 11.83
CA ASP A 40 -4.64 5.06 12.89
C ASP A 40 -3.11 4.84 12.90
N ASN A 41 -2.37 5.91 13.19
CA ASN A 41 -0.90 5.93 13.19
C ASN A 41 -0.22 5.81 11.81
N THR A 42 -0.89 6.22 10.73
CA THR A 42 -0.25 6.35 9.40
C THR A 42 0.49 7.68 9.27
N SER A 43 1.82 7.62 9.13
CA SER A 43 2.68 8.82 8.99
C SER A 43 2.95 9.18 7.54
N ALA A 44 2.97 8.17 6.66
CA ALA A 44 3.13 8.36 5.22
C ALA A 44 2.61 7.12 4.48
N ILE A 45 2.19 7.31 3.22
CA ILE A 45 1.72 6.25 2.34
C ILE A 45 2.60 6.24 1.10
N MET A 46 3.29 5.11 0.89
CA MET A 46 4.17 4.88 -0.25
C MET A 46 3.44 4.00 -1.25
N ILE A 47 3.20 4.53 -2.44
CA ILE A 47 2.40 3.88 -3.46
C ILE A 47 3.31 3.35 -4.56
N GLN A 48 3.22 2.05 -4.84
CA GLN A 48 3.89 1.42 -5.97
C GLN A 48 3.14 1.74 -7.26
N GLY A 49 3.88 1.99 -8.34
CA GLY A 49 3.34 2.09 -9.68
C GLY A 49 2.89 0.72 -10.20
N ARG A 50 2.12 0.74 -11.29
CA ARG A 50 1.67 -0.49 -11.99
C ARG A 50 2.83 -1.29 -12.58
N ASP A 51 3.97 -0.65 -12.78
CA ASP A 51 5.24 -1.23 -13.22
C ASP A 51 6.03 -1.88 -12.08
N GLY A 52 5.48 -1.91 -10.87
CA GLY A 52 6.16 -2.45 -9.70
C GLY A 52 7.26 -1.53 -9.14
N LYS A 53 7.39 -0.29 -9.63
CA LYS A 53 8.37 0.66 -9.09
C LYS A 53 7.69 1.64 -8.14
N PHE A 54 8.33 1.93 -7.01
CA PHE A 54 7.88 3.05 -6.19
C PHE A 54 8.31 4.35 -6.87
N ARG A 55 7.34 5.24 -7.13
CA ARG A 55 7.67 6.61 -7.51
C ARG A 55 8.17 7.33 -6.26
N LYS A 56 9.49 7.45 -6.11
CA LYS A 56 10.08 8.54 -5.34
C LYS A 56 9.93 9.79 -6.21
N GLY A 57 8.89 10.58 -5.92
CA GLY A 57 8.89 11.99 -6.29
C GLY A 57 9.90 12.73 -5.43
#